data_AF-A0A655A1G3-F1
#
_entry.id   AF-A0A655A1G3-F1
#
_cell.length_a   1.000
_cell.length_b   1.000
_cell.length_c   1.000
_cell.angle_alpha   90.00
_cell.angle_beta   90.00
_cell.angle_gamma   90.00
#
_symmetry.space_group_name_H-M   'P 1'
#
loop_
_entity.id
_entity.type
_entity.pdbx_description
1 polymer ?
#
loop_
_entity_poly.entity_id
_entity_poly.type
_entity_poly.pdbx_seq_one_letter_code
_entity_poly.pdbx_strand_id
1 'polypeptide(L)'
;MEKDTFFETVAREIGLLPRLEGTVHINIGLLGKFMPNYLFAPDSTLPVIPRRDDAADDAFLFAQGPTGGLGKVRFHDWRASFDTCAHLPNVALLREQVDVFAELLASATPDAAQQKDIDFAFGVGQLFANVPYAQLILEEARLSGVDEALIDEIFGVLVRDFNTHAVELHGRSATTAEQARFAMRMVRRPVHDPARYDQIWKDHVLALNGAYQMAP
;
A
#
# COMPACT_ATOMS: atom_id res chain seq x y z
N MET A 1 30.54 -2.76 -40.46
CA MET A 1 30.87 -1.42 -39.95
C MET A 1 29.64 -0.80 -39.28
N GLU A 2 28.64 -0.26 -40.00
CA GLU A 2 27.45 0.34 -39.34
C GLU A 2 26.53 -0.70 -38.64
N LYS A 3 26.49 -1.93 -39.16
CA LYS A 3 25.72 -3.04 -38.59
C LYS A 3 26.33 -3.61 -37.30
N ASP A 4 27.65 -3.47 -37.11
CA ASP A 4 28.37 -4.06 -35.97
C ASP A 4 28.30 -3.13 -34.75
N THR A 5 28.35 -1.81 -34.97
CA THR A 5 28.25 -0.80 -33.90
C THR A 5 26.84 -0.71 -33.32
N PHE A 6 25.80 -0.98 -34.12
CA PHE A 6 24.41 -0.92 -33.66
C PHE A 6 24.13 -1.99 -32.59
N PHE A 7 24.57 -3.24 -32.80
CA PHE A 7 24.32 -4.32 -31.83
C PHE A 7 25.10 -4.13 -30.53
N GLU A 8 26.34 -3.62 -30.59
CA GLU A 8 27.13 -3.30 -29.39
C GLU A 8 26.50 -2.16 -28.58
N THR A 9 26.03 -1.11 -29.27
CA THR A 9 25.36 0.04 -28.65
C THR A 9 24.05 -0.40 -28.00
N VAL A 10 23.21 -1.18 -28.70
CA VAL A 10 21.95 -1.71 -28.16
C VAL A 10 22.20 -2.67 -27.00
N ALA A 11 23.19 -3.57 -27.07
CA ALA A 11 23.50 -4.49 -25.98
C ALA A 11 23.97 -3.75 -24.72
N ARG A 12 24.72 -2.66 -24.88
CA ARG A 12 25.14 -1.79 -23.76
C ARG A 12 23.98 -0.98 -23.20
N GLU A 13 23.11 -0.45 -24.06
CA GLU A 13 22.09 0.54 -23.68
C GLU A 13 20.75 -0.09 -23.23
N ILE A 14 20.41 -1.30 -23.68
CA ILE A 14 19.16 -1.99 -23.28
C ILE A 14 19.13 -2.37 -21.79
N GLY A 15 20.30 -2.46 -21.15
CA GLY A 15 20.44 -2.63 -19.70
C GLY A 15 20.47 -1.32 -18.92
N LEU A 16 20.65 -0.18 -19.60
CA LEU A 16 20.75 1.15 -19.00
C LEU A 16 19.42 1.92 -19.01
N LEU A 17 18.43 1.47 -19.80
CA LEU A 17 17.08 2.01 -19.73
C LEU A 17 16.46 1.64 -18.37
N PRO A 18 16.11 2.62 -17.51
CA PRO A 18 15.41 2.33 -16.27
C PRO A 18 14.06 1.70 -16.63
N ARG A 19 13.93 0.39 -16.43
CA ARG A 19 12.69 -0.36 -16.69
C ARG A 19 11.67 -0.04 -15.60
N LEU A 20 11.03 1.11 -15.69
CA LEU A 20 10.03 1.56 -14.71
C LEU A 20 8.82 0.60 -14.62
N GLU A 21 8.49 -0.09 -15.71
CA GLU A 21 7.39 -1.07 -15.73
C GLU A 21 7.79 -2.42 -15.12
N GLY A 22 9.03 -2.87 -15.37
CA GLY A 22 9.60 -4.06 -14.74
C GLY A 22 9.77 -3.91 -13.23
N THR A 23 10.03 -2.69 -12.74
CA THR A 23 10.17 -2.41 -11.31
C THR A 23 8.87 -2.56 -10.54
N VAL A 24 7.69 -2.27 -11.13
CA VAL A 24 6.42 -2.43 -10.42
C VAL A 24 6.14 -3.89 -10.11
N HIS A 25 6.30 -4.78 -11.10
CA HIS A 25 6.10 -6.22 -10.90
C HIS A 25 7.13 -6.82 -9.93
N ILE A 26 8.40 -6.40 -10.01
CA ILE A 26 9.44 -6.80 -9.06
C ILE A 26 9.10 -6.32 -7.64
N ASN A 27 8.64 -5.09 -7.50
CA ASN A 27 8.25 -4.50 -6.21
C ASN A 27 7.06 -5.24 -5.59
N ILE A 28 6.07 -5.64 -6.39
CA ILE A 28 4.94 -6.43 -5.89
C ILE A 28 5.38 -7.84 -5.47
N GLY A 29 6.27 -8.47 -6.24
CA GLY A 29 6.87 -9.75 -5.83
C GLY A 29 7.67 -9.65 -4.52
N LEU A 30 8.34 -8.52 -4.28
CA LEU A 30 9.01 -8.25 -3.00
C LEU A 30 8.01 -8.00 -1.88
N LEU A 31 6.96 -7.22 -2.13
CA LEU A 31 5.89 -6.93 -1.19
C LEU A 31 5.21 -8.21 -0.70
N GLY A 32 4.97 -9.16 -1.61
CA GLY A 32 4.40 -10.47 -1.28
C GLY A 32 5.21 -11.26 -0.23
N LYS A 33 6.51 -11.01 -0.10
CA LYS A 33 7.36 -11.68 0.91
C LYS A 33 7.08 -11.20 2.34
N PHE A 34 6.57 -9.99 2.52
CA PHE A 34 6.24 -9.43 3.83
C PHE A 34 4.84 -9.81 4.29
N MET A 35 3.93 -10.04 3.35
CA MET A 35 2.50 -10.25 3.58
C MET A 35 2.17 -11.31 4.65
N PRO A 36 2.80 -12.50 4.69
CA PRO A 36 2.47 -13.51 5.70
C PRO A 36 2.76 -13.02 7.12
N ASN A 37 3.92 -12.41 7.35
CA ASN A 37 4.28 -11.92 8.68
C ASN A 37 3.50 -10.67 9.06
N TYR A 38 3.27 -9.78 8.09
CA TYR A 38 2.56 -8.53 8.32
C TYR A 38 1.09 -8.79 8.71
N LEU A 39 0.36 -9.66 8.00
CA LEU A 39 -1.06 -9.87 8.26
C LEU A 39 -1.35 -10.87 9.39
N PHE A 40 -0.49 -11.87 9.58
CA PHE A 40 -0.79 -13.05 10.41
C PHE A 40 0.19 -13.35 11.54
N ALA A 41 1.33 -12.66 11.62
CA ALA A 41 2.33 -12.90 12.67
C ALA A 41 2.86 -11.59 13.29
N PRO A 42 1.98 -10.80 13.94
CA PRO A 42 2.39 -9.57 14.61
C PRO A 42 3.35 -9.88 15.77
N ASP A 43 4.29 -8.97 16.01
CA ASP A 43 5.29 -9.10 17.07
C ASP A 43 5.21 -7.89 18.01
N SER A 44 4.57 -8.09 19.16
CA SER A 44 4.41 -7.06 20.20
C SER A 44 5.71 -6.75 20.96
N THR A 45 6.79 -7.49 20.70
CA THR A 45 8.11 -7.24 21.33
C THR A 45 8.92 -6.19 20.58
N LEU A 46 8.49 -5.81 19.37
CA LEU A 46 9.12 -4.77 18.60
C LEU A 46 9.05 -3.41 19.33
N PRO A 47 10.07 -2.55 19.22
CA PRO A 47 10.02 -1.22 19.80
C PRO A 47 9.04 -0.32 19.05
N VAL A 48 8.41 0.61 19.78
CA VAL A 48 7.71 1.74 19.16
C VAL A 48 8.76 2.67 18.55
N ILE A 49 8.61 2.98 17.27
CA ILE A 49 9.54 3.86 16.56
C ILE A 49 9.07 5.32 16.75
N PRO A 50 9.89 6.20 17.36
CA PRO A 50 9.55 7.61 17.46
C PRO A 50 9.71 8.30 16.10
N ARG A 51 9.19 9.52 15.99
CA ARG A 51 9.47 10.41 14.86
C ARG A 51 10.98 10.67 14.77
N ARG A 52 11.55 10.50 13.57
CA ARG A 52 12.97 10.71 13.28
C ARG A 52 13.19 12.06 12.59
N ASP A 53 13.13 13.14 13.38
CA ASP A 53 13.48 14.50 12.94
C ASP A 53 14.93 14.88 13.32
N ASP A 54 15.72 13.91 13.78
CA ASP A 54 17.12 14.09 14.15
C ASP A 54 18.01 14.33 12.93
N ALA A 55 19.05 15.15 13.09
CA ALA A 55 20.06 15.40 12.06
C ALA A 55 21.04 14.21 11.93
N ALA A 56 20.50 13.02 11.64
CA ALA A 56 21.24 11.78 11.43
C ALA A 56 21.10 11.29 9.98
N ASP A 57 22.08 10.52 9.52
CA ASP A 57 22.05 9.87 8.22
C ASP A 57 21.46 8.46 8.30
N ASP A 58 20.77 8.05 7.23
CA ASP A 58 20.38 6.65 7.05
C ASP A 58 21.52 5.88 6.39
N ALA A 59 22.56 5.59 7.17
CA ALA A 59 23.75 4.88 6.70
C ALA A 59 23.42 3.51 6.07
N PHE A 60 22.28 2.90 6.42
CA PHE A 60 21.82 1.65 5.83
C PHE A 60 21.52 1.80 4.32
N LEU A 61 21.05 2.96 3.87
CA LEU A 61 20.81 3.24 2.45
C LEU A 61 22.07 3.03 1.59
N PHE A 62 23.25 3.38 2.14
CA PHE A 62 24.54 3.27 1.48
C PHE A 62 25.29 1.96 1.80
N ALA A 63 24.98 1.32 2.93
CA ALA A 63 25.58 0.08 3.40
C ALA A 63 24.57 -1.08 3.41
N GLN A 64 23.84 -1.24 2.30
CA GLN A 64 22.83 -2.30 2.18
C GLN A 64 23.48 -3.68 2.31
N GLY A 65 22.95 -4.49 3.21
CA GLY A 65 23.34 -5.89 3.37
C GLY A 65 22.96 -6.76 2.17
N PRO A 66 23.33 -8.05 2.18
CA PRO A 66 22.94 -8.99 1.13
C PRO A 66 21.42 -9.05 0.96
N THR A 67 20.97 -9.11 -0.30
CA THR A 67 19.55 -9.16 -0.68
C THR A 67 18.92 -10.50 -0.32
N GLY A 68 18.44 -10.64 0.92
CA GLY A 68 17.81 -11.87 1.40
C GLY A 68 17.07 -11.69 2.72
N GLY A 69 16.19 -12.63 3.06
CA GLY A 69 15.55 -12.67 4.38
C GLY A 69 14.35 -11.73 4.58
N LEU A 70 13.80 -11.12 3.52
CA LEU A 70 12.62 -10.26 3.63
C LEU A 70 11.42 -10.96 4.31
N GLY A 71 11.24 -12.26 4.07
CA GLY A 71 10.23 -13.08 4.74
C GLY A 71 10.51 -13.38 6.22
N LYS A 72 11.61 -12.89 6.80
CA LYS A 72 11.90 -12.95 8.24
C LYS A 72 11.56 -11.66 8.96
N VAL A 73 11.27 -10.58 8.22
CA VAL A 73 10.92 -9.28 8.80
C VAL A 73 9.59 -9.41 9.55
N ARG A 74 9.58 -8.86 10.77
CA ARG A 74 8.43 -8.83 11.67
C ARG A 74 7.84 -7.43 11.71
N PHE A 75 6.56 -7.34 12.05
CA PHE A 75 5.80 -6.10 12.08
C PHE A 75 4.95 -6.04 13.35
N HIS A 76 4.64 -4.82 13.78
CA HIS A 76 3.59 -4.59 14.77
C HIS A 76 2.23 -5.06 14.24
N ASP A 77 1.25 -5.20 15.13
CA ASP A 77 -0.12 -5.46 14.71
C ASP A 77 -0.70 -4.25 13.96
N TRP A 78 -0.91 -4.42 12.65
CA TRP A 78 -1.47 -3.40 11.78
C TRP A 78 -2.86 -2.94 12.24
N ARG A 79 -3.62 -3.79 12.94
CA ARG A 79 -4.96 -3.48 13.45
C ARG A 79 -4.95 -2.35 14.46
N ALA A 80 -3.89 -2.22 15.26
CA ALA A 80 -3.81 -1.24 16.35
C ALA A 80 -3.96 0.22 15.85
N SER A 81 -3.38 0.53 14.68
CA SER A 81 -3.48 1.87 14.08
C SER A 81 -4.90 2.16 13.59
N PHE A 82 -5.58 1.18 13.00
CA PHE A 82 -7.00 1.30 12.62
C PHE A 82 -7.92 1.42 13.83
N ASP A 83 -7.69 0.62 14.88
CA ASP A 83 -8.53 0.59 16.09
C ASP A 83 -8.54 1.95 16.79
N THR A 84 -7.42 2.68 16.75
CA THR A 84 -7.32 4.02 17.37
C THR A 84 -8.17 5.07 16.64
N CYS A 85 -8.45 4.86 15.36
CA CYS A 85 -9.22 5.77 14.51
C CYS A 85 -10.55 5.14 14.05
N ALA A 86 -11.04 4.13 14.77
CA ALA A 86 -12.24 3.37 14.40
C ALA A 86 -13.53 4.19 14.44
N HIS A 87 -13.52 5.37 15.08
CA HIS A 87 -14.64 6.30 15.05
C HIS A 87 -14.79 7.02 13.70
N LEU A 88 -13.76 7.00 12.85
CA LEU A 88 -13.79 7.57 11.51
C LEU A 88 -14.43 6.56 10.53
N PRO A 89 -15.57 6.90 9.89
CA PRO A 89 -16.36 5.93 9.13
C PRO A 89 -15.62 5.22 8.00
N ASN A 90 -14.80 5.93 7.20
CA ASN A 90 -14.05 5.34 6.10
C ASN A 90 -12.81 4.57 6.60
N VAL A 91 -12.24 4.92 7.76
CA VAL A 91 -11.19 4.12 8.41
C VAL A 91 -11.74 2.76 8.84
N ALA A 92 -12.89 2.76 9.53
CA ALA A 92 -13.57 1.53 9.92
C ALA A 92 -13.96 0.68 8.69
N LEU A 93 -14.45 1.32 7.62
CA LEU A 93 -14.81 0.64 6.40
C LEU A 93 -13.62 -0.02 5.71
N LEU A 94 -12.49 0.69 5.57
CA LEU A 94 -11.27 0.10 5.00
C LEU A 94 -10.77 -1.06 5.86
N ARG A 95 -10.81 -0.92 7.19
CA ARG A 95 -10.47 -2.01 8.11
C ARG A 95 -11.28 -3.28 7.82
N GLU A 96 -12.59 -3.17 7.66
CA GLU A 96 -13.43 -4.32 7.31
C GLU A 96 -13.03 -4.94 5.96
N GLN A 97 -12.68 -4.13 4.95
CA GLN A 97 -12.20 -4.63 3.66
C GLN A 97 -10.91 -5.42 3.80
N VAL A 98 -9.96 -4.92 4.62
CA VAL A 98 -8.69 -5.59 4.90
C VAL A 98 -8.90 -6.89 5.68
N ASP A 99 -9.84 -6.93 6.62
CA ASP A 99 -10.17 -8.17 7.35
C ASP A 99 -10.74 -9.24 6.39
N VAL A 100 -11.59 -8.87 5.43
CA VAL A 100 -12.05 -9.80 4.37
C VAL A 100 -10.89 -10.26 3.48
N PHE A 101 -9.92 -9.38 3.19
CA PHE A 101 -8.71 -9.74 2.45
C PHE A 101 -7.82 -10.73 3.21
N ALA A 102 -7.64 -10.54 4.51
CA ALA A 102 -6.95 -11.50 5.36
C ALA A 102 -7.70 -12.85 5.39
N GLU A 103 -9.05 -12.84 5.43
CA GLU A 103 -9.87 -14.06 5.37
C GLU A 103 -9.72 -14.80 4.04
N LEU A 104 -9.66 -14.07 2.90
CA LEU A 104 -9.35 -14.66 1.58
C LEU A 104 -8.01 -15.39 1.62
N LEU A 105 -6.96 -14.72 2.11
CA LEU A 105 -5.62 -15.28 2.12
C LEU A 105 -5.47 -16.48 3.06
N ALA A 106 -6.26 -16.53 4.14
CA ALA A 106 -6.28 -17.64 5.08
C ALA A 106 -7.14 -18.83 4.61
N SER A 107 -8.27 -18.57 3.97
CA SER A 107 -9.28 -19.60 3.63
C SER A 107 -9.15 -20.10 2.19
N ALA A 108 -8.77 -19.22 1.28
CA ALA A 108 -8.63 -19.47 -0.15
C ALA A 108 -7.24 -19.05 -0.64
N THR A 109 -6.22 -19.48 0.11
CA THR A 109 -4.81 -19.13 -0.13
C THR A 109 -4.41 -19.37 -1.59
N PRO A 110 -3.75 -18.41 -2.25
CA PRO A 110 -3.27 -18.59 -3.61
C PRO A 110 -2.36 -19.80 -3.76
N ASP A 111 -2.63 -20.65 -4.75
CA ASP A 111 -1.82 -21.84 -5.00
C ASP A 111 -0.47 -21.51 -5.69
N ALA A 112 0.39 -22.52 -5.84
CA ALA A 112 1.72 -22.33 -6.42
C ALA A 112 1.71 -21.89 -7.90
N ALA A 113 0.62 -22.15 -8.63
CA ALA A 113 0.46 -21.68 -10.01
C ALA A 113 0.04 -20.20 -10.01
N GLN A 114 -0.94 -19.83 -9.18
CA GLN A 114 -1.40 -18.45 -8.98
C GLN A 114 -0.30 -17.52 -8.47
N GLN A 115 0.59 -18.01 -7.59
CA GLN A 115 1.73 -17.24 -7.11
C GLN A 115 2.78 -16.95 -8.20
N LYS A 116 2.84 -17.77 -9.25
CA LYS A 116 3.71 -17.57 -10.43
C LYS A 116 3.01 -16.79 -11.54
N ASP A 117 1.69 -16.70 -11.49
CA ASP A 117 0.89 -15.86 -12.38
C ASP A 117 1.09 -14.39 -11.97
N ILE A 118 1.73 -13.63 -12.85
CA ILE A 118 2.09 -12.23 -12.60
C ILE A 118 0.84 -11.38 -12.41
N ASP A 119 -0.23 -11.62 -13.17
CA ASP A 119 -1.46 -10.83 -13.12
C ASP A 119 -2.23 -11.07 -11.83
N PHE A 120 -2.31 -12.32 -11.39
CA PHE A 120 -2.93 -12.67 -10.12
C PHE A 120 -2.13 -12.12 -8.94
N ALA A 121 -0.81 -12.35 -8.94
CA ALA A 121 0.08 -11.83 -7.90
C ALA A 121 0.04 -10.30 -7.84
N PHE A 122 -0.09 -9.63 -8.99
CA PHE A 122 -0.26 -8.18 -9.08
C PHE A 122 -1.54 -7.72 -8.37
N GLY A 123 -2.69 -8.34 -8.66
CA GLY A 123 -3.96 -7.99 -8.02
C GLY A 123 -3.94 -8.14 -6.49
N VAL A 124 -3.39 -9.25 -6.00
CA VAL A 124 -3.21 -9.48 -4.56
C VAL A 124 -2.24 -8.47 -3.95
N GLY A 125 -1.14 -8.17 -4.65
CA GLY A 125 -0.14 -7.22 -4.20
C GLY A 125 -0.67 -5.79 -4.07
N GLN A 126 -1.54 -5.35 -4.98
CA GLN A 126 -2.18 -4.03 -4.91
C GLN A 126 -3.14 -3.90 -3.72
N LEU A 127 -3.95 -4.92 -3.46
CA LEU A 127 -4.76 -5.00 -2.25
C LEU A 127 -3.90 -4.94 -1.00
N PHE A 128 -2.82 -5.73 -0.97
CA PHE A 128 -1.92 -5.73 0.18
C PHE A 128 -1.20 -4.40 0.35
N ALA A 129 -0.78 -3.70 -0.71
CA ALA A 129 -0.08 -2.42 -0.64
C ALA A 129 -0.90 -1.32 0.04
N ASN A 130 -2.22 -1.35 -0.13
CA ASN A 130 -3.13 -0.40 0.53
C ASN A 130 -3.05 -0.50 2.07
N VAL A 131 -2.78 -1.70 2.61
CA VAL A 131 -2.77 -1.94 4.07
C VAL A 131 -1.64 -1.19 4.80
N PRO A 132 -0.35 -1.38 4.47
CA PRO A 132 0.73 -0.64 5.11
C PRO A 132 0.68 0.86 4.81
N TYR A 133 0.22 1.28 3.62
CA TYR A 133 0.01 2.72 3.38
C TYR A 133 -1.04 3.31 4.32
N ALA A 134 -2.20 2.65 4.47
CA ALA A 134 -3.22 3.08 5.41
C ALA A 134 -2.72 3.10 6.86
N GLN A 135 -1.98 2.07 7.30
CA GLN A 135 -1.35 2.05 8.62
C GLN A 135 -0.43 3.27 8.81
N LEU A 136 0.50 3.50 7.88
CA LEU A 136 1.48 4.59 7.96
C LEU A 136 0.82 5.97 7.98
N ILE A 137 -0.26 6.15 7.21
CA ILE A 137 -1.06 7.39 7.22
C ILE A 137 -1.65 7.63 8.61
N LEU A 138 -2.22 6.61 9.27
CA LEU A 138 -2.81 6.74 10.61
C LEU A 138 -1.77 6.96 11.71
N GLU A 139 -0.57 6.40 11.55
CA GLU A 139 0.56 6.63 12.45
C GLU A 139 1.05 8.08 12.35
N GLU A 140 1.32 8.55 11.13
CA GLU A 140 1.80 9.91 10.90
C GLU A 140 0.74 10.98 11.24
N ALA A 141 -0.53 10.72 10.91
CA ALA A 141 -1.61 11.66 11.18
C ALA A 141 -1.72 12.01 12.68
N ARG A 142 -1.45 11.05 13.56
CA ARG A 142 -1.42 11.28 15.01
C ARG A 142 -0.20 12.07 15.45
N LEU A 143 0.96 11.83 14.85
CA LEU A 143 2.19 12.55 15.17
C LEU A 143 2.13 14.02 14.73
N SER A 144 1.47 14.28 13.59
CA SER A 144 1.36 15.62 13.00
C SER A 144 0.08 16.36 13.38
N GLY A 145 -0.82 15.75 14.16
CA GLY A 145 -2.07 16.39 14.61
C GLY A 145 -3.01 16.74 13.46
N VAL A 146 -3.09 15.87 12.45
CA VAL A 146 -3.92 16.09 11.25
C VAL A 146 -5.40 16.04 11.62
N ASP A 147 -6.20 16.93 11.02
CA ASP A 147 -7.65 16.98 11.19
C ASP A 147 -8.31 15.65 10.79
N GLU A 148 -9.12 15.11 11.70
CA GLU A 148 -9.89 13.88 11.50
C GLU A 148 -10.77 13.91 10.25
N ALA A 149 -11.33 15.09 9.90
CA ALA A 149 -12.10 15.27 8.69
C ALA A 149 -11.26 14.95 7.44
N LEU A 150 -10.02 15.44 7.40
CA LEU A 150 -9.09 15.20 6.29
C LEU A 150 -8.65 13.73 6.24
N ILE A 151 -8.38 13.11 7.41
CA ILE A 151 -8.05 11.68 7.50
C ILE A 151 -9.19 10.85 6.89
N ASP A 152 -10.44 11.08 7.30
CA ASP A 152 -11.55 10.26 6.80
C ASP A 152 -11.82 10.44 5.30
N GLU A 153 -11.51 11.61 4.73
CA GLU A 153 -11.62 11.85 3.29
C GLU A 153 -10.52 11.12 2.50
N ILE A 154 -9.28 11.13 3.00
CA ILE A 154 -8.18 10.31 2.44
C ILE A 154 -8.58 8.84 2.45
N PHE A 155 -9.15 8.34 3.55
CA PHE A 155 -9.60 6.96 3.64
C PHE A 155 -10.78 6.67 2.70
N GLY A 156 -11.64 7.65 2.41
CA GLY A 156 -12.64 7.52 1.35
C GLY A 156 -12.05 7.32 -0.05
N VAL A 157 -10.83 7.80 -0.32
CA VAL A 157 -10.06 7.47 -1.52
C VAL A 157 -9.55 6.03 -1.44
N LEU A 158 -8.90 5.64 -0.35
CA LEU A 158 -8.33 4.30 -0.17
C LEU A 158 -9.38 3.19 -0.27
N VAL A 159 -10.60 3.40 0.25
CA VAL A 159 -11.73 2.46 0.07
C VAL A 159 -12.05 2.23 -1.41
N ARG A 160 -11.99 3.29 -2.24
CA ARG A 160 -12.23 3.19 -3.69
C ARG A 160 -11.10 2.51 -4.43
N ASP A 161 -9.85 2.75 -4.02
CA ASP A 161 -8.69 2.06 -4.57
C ASP A 161 -8.77 0.56 -4.24
N PHE A 162 -9.11 0.23 -3.00
CA PHE A 162 -9.33 -1.16 -2.57
C PHE A 162 -10.45 -1.84 -3.36
N ASN A 163 -11.56 -1.14 -3.63
CA ASN A 163 -12.63 -1.64 -4.49
C ASN A 163 -12.13 -1.95 -5.90
N THR A 164 -11.33 -1.06 -6.47
CA THR A 164 -10.80 -1.19 -7.83
C THR A 164 -9.99 -2.47 -7.95
N HIS A 165 -9.05 -2.68 -7.02
CA HIS A 165 -8.22 -3.89 -7.00
C HIS A 165 -9.02 -5.15 -6.68
N ALA A 166 -10.05 -5.06 -5.85
CA ALA A 166 -10.94 -6.18 -5.58
C ALA A 166 -11.74 -6.61 -6.82
N VAL A 167 -12.30 -5.65 -7.57
CA VAL A 167 -12.99 -5.93 -8.83
C VAL A 167 -12.04 -6.50 -9.88
N GLU A 168 -10.83 -5.97 -9.98
CA GLU A 168 -9.80 -6.51 -10.85
C GLU A 168 -9.47 -7.96 -10.49
N LEU A 169 -9.22 -8.26 -9.20
CA LEU A 169 -8.94 -9.62 -8.73
C LEU A 169 -10.09 -10.58 -9.06
N HIS A 170 -11.34 -10.16 -8.84
CA HIS A 170 -12.52 -10.95 -9.20
C HIS A 170 -12.53 -11.36 -10.69
N GLY A 171 -12.11 -10.45 -11.58
CA GLY A 171 -12.16 -10.65 -13.02
C GLY A 171 -10.98 -11.42 -13.64
N ARG A 172 -9.93 -11.77 -12.86
CA ARG A 172 -8.77 -12.48 -13.42
C ARG A 172 -9.11 -13.94 -13.75
N SER A 173 -8.53 -14.45 -14.84
CA SER A 173 -8.72 -15.84 -15.30
C SER A 173 -8.23 -16.89 -14.30
N ALA A 174 -7.17 -16.56 -13.55
CA ALA A 174 -6.62 -17.43 -12.52
C ALA A 174 -7.44 -17.45 -11.23
N THR A 175 -8.41 -16.55 -11.05
CA THR A 175 -9.19 -16.43 -9.81
C THR A 175 -10.21 -17.55 -9.69
N THR A 176 -10.17 -18.28 -8.57
CA THR A 176 -11.15 -19.33 -8.28
C THR A 176 -12.52 -18.74 -7.92
N ALA A 177 -13.58 -19.54 -8.04
CA ALA A 177 -14.92 -19.10 -7.67
C ALA A 177 -15.03 -18.67 -6.19
N GLU A 178 -14.24 -19.28 -5.30
CA GLU A 178 -14.18 -18.91 -3.89
C GLU A 178 -13.49 -17.56 -3.69
N GLN A 179 -12.29 -17.37 -4.28
CA GLN A 179 -11.56 -16.09 -4.24
C GLN A 179 -12.38 -14.95 -4.86
N ALA A 180 -13.13 -15.22 -5.94
CA ALA A 180 -14.03 -14.26 -6.56
C ALA A 180 -15.13 -13.78 -5.60
N ARG A 181 -15.71 -14.69 -4.80
CA ARG A 181 -16.71 -14.31 -3.77
C ARG A 181 -16.09 -13.43 -2.69
N PHE A 182 -14.88 -13.75 -2.24
CA PHE A 182 -14.15 -12.91 -1.31
C PHE A 182 -13.86 -11.53 -1.88
N ALA A 183 -13.37 -11.47 -3.12
CA ALA A 183 -13.09 -10.20 -3.81
C ALA A 183 -14.35 -9.32 -3.87
N MET A 184 -15.52 -9.87 -4.21
CA MET A 184 -16.77 -9.09 -4.18
C MET A 184 -17.21 -8.70 -2.77
N ARG A 185 -16.92 -9.52 -1.75
CA ARG A 185 -17.13 -9.15 -0.34
C ARG A 185 -16.20 -8.03 0.13
N MET A 186 -15.13 -7.68 -0.59
CA MET A 186 -14.30 -6.51 -0.27
C MET A 186 -14.90 -5.22 -0.81
N VAL A 187 -15.79 -5.26 -1.80
CA VAL A 187 -16.33 -4.04 -2.40
C VAL A 187 -17.26 -3.33 -1.42
N ARG A 188 -16.96 -2.06 -1.11
CA ARG A 188 -17.73 -1.22 -0.17
C ARG A 188 -17.97 0.17 -0.77
N ARG A 189 -19.09 0.79 -0.41
CA ARG A 189 -19.34 2.19 -0.79
C ARG A 189 -18.73 3.10 0.28
N PRO A 190 -17.80 4.01 -0.06
CA PRO A 190 -17.30 5.00 0.89
C PRO A 190 -18.44 5.82 1.50
N VAL A 191 -18.28 6.19 2.75
CA VAL A 191 -19.20 7.06 3.48
C VAL A 191 -18.99 8.49 3.00
N HIS A 192 -20.00 9.01 2.31
CA HIS A 192 -20.01 10.38 1.79
C HIS A 192 -20.66 11.32 2.81
N ASP A 193 -19.96 12.39 3.17
CA ASP A 193 -20.46 13.47 4.02
C ASP A 193 -20.23 14.83 3.33
N PRO A 194 -21.29 15.48 2.82
CA PRO A 194 -21.17 16.79 2.17
C PRO A 194 -20.59 17.88 3.10
N ALA A 195 -20.90 17.83 4.40
CA ALA A 195 -20.46 18.86 5.34
C ALA A 195 -18.94 18.75 5.58
N ARG A 196 -18.43 17.53 5.70
CA ARG A 196 -16.99 17.26 5.76
C ARG A 196 -16.28 17.71 4.49
N TYR A 197 -16.83 17.40 3.31
CA TYR A 197 -16.25 17.85 2.05
C TYR A 197 -16.12 19.39 2.00
N ASP A 198 -17.19 20.10 2.38
CA ASP A 198 -17.19 21.57 2.44
C ASP A 198 -16.20 22.12 3.46
N GLN A 199 -16.05 21.47 4.62
CA GLN A 199 -15.05 21.83 5.63
C GLN A 199 -13.64 21.69 5.06
N ILE A 200 -13.30 20.54 4.45
CA ILE A 200 -11.98 20.30 3.86
C ILE A 200 -11.67 21.31 2.76
N TRP A 201 -12.64 21.58 1.90
CA TRP A 201 -12.48 22.57 0.84
C TRP A 201 -12.16 23.96 1.40
N LYS A 202 -12.89 24.43 2.42
CA LYS A 202 -12.71 25.78 2.99
C LYS A 202 -11.45 25.88 3.83
N ASP A 203 -11.23 24.93 4.72
CA ASP A 203 -10.25 25.05 5.79
C ASP A 203 -8.86 24.55 5.39
N HIS A 204 -8.80 23.56 4.48
CA HIS A 204 -7.53 22.94 4.06
C HIS A 204 -7.13 23.32 2.62
N VAL A 205 -8.06 23.30 1.66
CA VAL A 205 -7.70 23.53 0.24
C VAL A 205 -7.66 25.01 -0.11
N LEU A 206 -8.75 25.74 0.16
CA LEU A 206 -8.86 27.15 -0.17
C LEU A 206 -7.84 27.99 0.62
N ALA A 207 -7.55 27.60 1.86
CA ALA A 207 -6.54 28.25 2.70
C ALA A 207 -5.12 28.21 2.11
N LEU A 208 -4.79 27.23 1.25
CA LEU A 208 -3.49 27.14 0.58
C LEU A 208 -3.37 28.09 -0.61
N ASN A 209 -4.48 28.65 -1.10
CA ASN A 209 -4.46 29.56 -2.24
C ASN A 209 -3.72 30.86 -1.90
N GLY A 210 -2.57 31.09 -2.51
CA GLY A 210 -1.72 32.26 -2.25
C GLY A 210 -0.96 32.20 -0.92
N ALA A 211 -1.00 31.07 -0.21
CA ALA A 211 -0.29 30.91 1.06
C ALA A 211 1.23 30.78 0.90
N TYR A 212 1.69 30.26 -0.25
CA TYR A 212 3.12 30.14 -0.52
C TYR A 212 3.77 31.50 -0.74
N GLN A 213 4.76 31.82 0.10
CA GLN A 213 5.67 32.94 -0.09
C GLN A 213 7.09 32.38 -0.09
N MET A 214 7.89 32.69 -1.13
CA MET A 214 9.32 32.39 -1.10
C MET A 214 9.95 33.16 0.06
N ALA A 215 10.67 32.46 0.93
CA ALA A 215 11.56 33.11 1.89
C ALA A 215 12.61 33.92 1.10
N PRO A 216 12.80 35.22 1.39
CA PRO A 216 13.77 36.06 0.70
C PRO A 216 15.22 35.65 0.97
#